data_AF-A0A1V5SMM1-F1
#
_entry.id   AF-A0A1V5SMM1-F1
#
_cell.length_a   1.000
_cell.length_b   1.000
_cell.length_c   1.000
_cell.angle_alpha   90.00
_cell.angle_beta   90.00
_cell.angle_gamma   90.00
#
_symmetry.space_group_name_H-M   'P 1'
#
loop_
_entity.id
_entity.type
_entity.pdbx_description
1 polymer ?
#
loop_
_entity_poly.entity_id
_entity_poly.type
_entity_poly.pdbx_seq_one_letter_code
_entity_poly.pdbx_strand_id
1 'polypeptide(L)'
;MNLKRFSWLLVFLLLFLISSFALPWKVESPEQISLQVLGEKKTVPIEIKNFWGFSPWIQRFQVKMVDSDLINVDQVSDQVQLSPKLLEGKTELMIRSFPVIKYLTVEVNPYLEDLDKDGFPDVAELKIESDRQLFRDLFVNIARSQIAQESELWKEKDCSGLVRFAYREAMKKHDKAWFQGFQGELEGLFDIQSFNYPRVPLLGTNLFRIKPGPFCYETIDNDFSVFASAQYLLSHNVVFLGRDIQVAERGDLIFFYQPGFFNFPYHVMIYEGKGKVIYHTGAIEDQEGYIQEIFLDDLKKHPDRRWWPVIDNPFFLGFYRFKILE
;
A
#
# COMPACT_ATOMS: atom_id res chain seq x y z
N MET A 1 -57.33 -26.56 -43.00
CA MET A 1 -56.56 -26.41 -41.74
C MET A 1 -55.12 -26.01 -42.08
N ASN A 2 -54.61 -25.01 -41.36
CA ASN A 2 -53.47 -24.13 -41.66
C ASN A 2 -52.06 -24.77 -41.56
N LEU A 3 -51.69 -25.76 -42.37
CA LEU A 3 -50.30 -26.27 -42.33
C LEU A 3 -49.28 -25.41 -43.11
N LYS A 4 -49.65 -24.79 -44.23
CA LYS A 4 -48.71 -24.00 -45.06
C LYS A 4 -48.33 -22.63 -44.46
N ARG A 5 -49.20 -21.99 -43.69
CA ARG A 5 -48.90 -20.72 -42.99
C ARG A 5 -47.98 -20.92 -41.79
N PHE A 6 -48.06 -22.07 -41.12
CA PHE A 6 -47.20 -22.40 -39.98
C PHE A 6 -45.75 -22.64 -40.41
N SER A 7 -45.54 -23.22 -41.60
CA SER A 7 -44.21 -23.46 -42.15
C SER A 7 -43.47 -22.16 -42.48
N TRP A 8 -44.14 -21.17 -43.07
CA TRP A 8 -43.52 -19.87 -43.34
C TRP A 8 -43.22 -19.08 -42.08
N LEU A 9 -44.09 -19.13 -41.07
CA LEU A 9 -43.81 -18.50 -39.78
C LEU A 9 -42.61 -19.16 -39.09
N LEU A 10 -42.51 -20.49 -39.12
CA LEU A 10 -41.39 -21.24 -38.54
C LEU A 10 -40.08 -20.98 -39.30
N VAL A 11 -40.13 -20.89 -40.63
CA VAL A 11 -38.98 -20.55 -41.49
C VAL A 11 -38.57 -19.10 -41.29
N PHE A 12 -39.51 -18.16 -41.15
CA PHE A 12 -39.22 -16.78 -40.77
C PHE A 12 -38.63 -16.72 -39.37
N LEU A 13 -39.16 -17.49 -38.40
CA LEU A 13 -38.61 -17.55 -37.05
C LEU A 13 -37.19 -18.14 -37.06
N LEU A 14 -36.94 -19.19 -37.84
CA LEU A 14 -35.62 -19.80 -37.99
C LEU A 14 -34.65 -18.87 -38.71
N LEU A 15 -35.05 -18.20 -39.79
CA LEU A 15 -34.24 -17.19 -40.48
C LEU A 15 -33.99 -15.97 -39.59
N PHE A 16 -34.97 -15.57 -38.79
CA PHE A 16 -34.83 -14.48 -37.82
C PHE A 16 -33.89 -14.88 -36.68
N LEU A 17 -34.02 -16.10 -36.15
CA LEU A 17 -33.09 -16.70 -35.18
C LEU A 17 -31.68 -16.81 -35.77
N ILE A 18 -31.52 -17.34 -36.98
CA ILE A 18 -30.23 -17.46 -37.67
C ILE A 18 -29.63 -16.07 -37.94
N SER A 19 -30.44 -15.08 -38.35
CA SER A 19 -29.97 -13.70 -38.55
C SER A 19 -29.60 -12.99 -37.26
N SER A 20 -30.29 -13.32 -36.14
CA SER A 20 -29.95 -12.82 -34.81
C SER A 20 -28.59 -13.37 -34.34
N PHE A 21 -28.21 -14.58 -34.77
CA PHE A 21 -26.90 -15.16 -34.46
C PHE A 21 -25.80 -14.83 -35.50
N ALA A 22 -26.15 -14.39 -36.71
CA ALA A 22 -25.21 -14.19 -37.82
C ALA A 22 -24.81 -12.72 -38.10
N LEU A 23 -25.39 -11.76 -37.37
CA LEU A 23 -25.03 -10.34 -37.53
C LEU A 23 -23.80 -9.99 -36.68
N PRO A 24 -22.87 -9.16 -37.17
CA PRO A 24 -21.76 -8.67 -36.37
C PRO A 24 -22.32 -7.79 -35.24
N TRP A 25 -22.10 -8.25 -34.01
CA TRP A 25 -22.43 -7.54 -32.79
C TRP A 25 -21.25 -6.66 -32.39
N LYS A 26 -21.51 -5.54 -31.71
CA LYS A 26 -20.51 -4.69 -31.07
C LYS A 26 -20.95 -4.28 -29.67
N VAL A 27 -19.98 -4.04 -28.80
CA VAL A 27 -20.19 -3.41 -27.49
C VAL A 27 -19.96 -1.91 -27.64
N GLU A 28 -21.01 -1.13 -27.44
CA GLU A 28 -20.93 0.33 -27.34
C GLU A 28 -20.64 0.73 -25.89
N SER A 29 -19.54 1.45 -25.76
CA SER A 29 -19.00 2.02 -24.52
C SER A 29 -17.96 3.06 -24.93
N PRO A 30 -17.52 3.96 -24.03
CA PRO A 30 -16.31 4.74 -24.26
C PRO A 30 -15.11 3.83 -24.59
N GLU A 31 -14.10 4.39 -25.27
CA GLU A 31 -12.81 3.70 -25.48
C GLU A 31 -11.86 3.89 -24.30
N GLN A 32 -11.94 5.05 -23.66
CA GLN A 32 -11.15 5.41 -22.49
C GLN A 32 -12.03 6.03 -21.41
N ILE A 33 -11.70 5.75 -20.17
CA ILE A 33 -12.27 6.38 -18.99
C ILE A 33 -11.13 6.92 -18.14
N SER A 34 -11.25 8.19 -17.77
CA SER A 34 -10.44 8.76 -16.70
C SER A 34 -11.23 8.77 -15.39
N LEU A 35 -10.56 8.37 -14.32
CA LEU A 35 -10.94 8.46 -12.91
C LEU A 35 -9.84 9.23 -12.16
N GLN A 36 -10.13 9.64 -10.94
CA GLN A 36 -9.20 10.33 -10.04
C GLN A 36 -9.12 9.51 -8.75
N VAL A 37 -7.92 9.27 -8.20
CA VAL A 37 -7.79 8.69 -6.85
C VAL A 37 -8.54 9.58 -5.85
N LEU A 38 -9.31 8.95 -4.94
CA LEU A 38 -10.27 9.61 -4.03
C LEU A 38 -11.42 10.37 -4.72
N GLY A 39 -11.56 10.23 -6.04
CA GLY A 39 -12.64 10.81 -6.81
C GLY A 39 -13.95 10.01 -6.76
N GLU A 40 -14.97 10.57 -7.40
CA GLU A 40 -16.30 9.94 -7.46
C GLU A 40 -16.31 8.65 -8.30
N LYS A 41 -17.26 7.78 -7.97
CA LYS A 41 -17.56 6.60 -8.79
C LYS A 41 -18.10 7.04 -10.15
N LYS A 42 -17.75 6.30 -11.21
CA LYS A 42 -18.23 6.56 -12.56
C LYS A 42 -19.06 5.41 -13.08
N THR A 43 -20.25 5.74 -13.56
CA THR A 43 -21.16 4.76 -14.17
C THR A 43 -20.98 4.76 -15.68
N VAL A 44 -20.79 3.57 -16.25
CA VAL A 44 -20.52 3.35 -17.67
C VAL A 44 -21.66 2.51 -18.24
N PRO A 45 -22.50 3.07 -19.13
CA PRO A 45 -23.50 2.28 -19.83
C PRO A 45 -22.82 1.34 -20.82
N ILE A 46 -23.24 0.08 -20.83
CA ILE A 46 -22.78 -0.96 -21.75
C ILE A 46 -23.95 -1.38 -22.62
N GLU A 47 -23.91 -0.98 -23.89
CA GLU A 47 -24.94 -1.34 -24.86
C GLU A 47 -24.39 -2.36 -25.86
N ILE A 48 -25.14 -3.43 -26.10
CA ILE A 48 -24.79 -4.42 -27.13
C ILE A 48 -25.68 -4.13 -28.33
N LYS A 49 -25.09 -3.72 -29.46
CA LYS A 49 -25.83 -3.43 -30.68
C LYS A 49 -25.34 -4.26 -31.85
N ASN A 50 -26.26 -4.65 -32.72
CA ASN A 50 -25.89 -5.17 -34.04
C ASN A 50 -25.57 -4.02 -35.01
N PHE A 51 -25.18 -4.35 -36.24
CA PHE A 51 -24.89 -3.38 -37.29
C PHE A 51 -26.01 -2.35 -37.55
N TRP A 52 -27.27 -2.72 -37.32
CA TRP A 52 -28.45 -1.88 -37.54
C TRP A 52 -28.89 -1.08 -36.30
N GLY A 53 -28.12 -1.16 -35.21
CA GLY A 53 -28.41 -0.45 -33.96
C GLY A 53 -29.42 -1.14 -33.06
N PHE A 54 -29.87 -2.36 -33.38
CA PHE A 54 -30.78 -3.10 -32.52
C PHE A 54 -30.03 -3.80 -31.38
N SER A 55 -30.61 -3.71 -30.18
CA SER A 55 -30.15 -4.45 -29.01
C SER A 55 -30.75 -5.86 -28.97
N PRO A 56 -30.03 -6.87 -28.47
CA PRO A 56 -30.61 -8.18 -28.23
C PRO A 56 -31.64 -8.10 -27.10
N TRP A 57 -32.68 -8.95 -27.16
CA TRP A 57 -33.73 -9.01 -26.14
C TRP A 57 -33.21 -9.37 -24.74
N ILE A 58 -32.03 -10.00 -24.66
CA ILE A 58 -31.30 -10.37 -23.44
C ILE A 58 -29.90 -9.81 -23.63
N GLN A 59 -29.57 -8.79 -22.84
CA GLN A 59 -28.21 -8.30 -22.71
C GLN A 59 -27.57 -8.98 -21.50
N ARG A 60 -26.65 -9.92 -21.75
CA ARG A 60 -25.82 -10.53 -20.72
C ARG A 60 -24.37 -10.32 -21.09
N PHE A 61 -23.65 -9.62 -20.22
CA PHE A 61 -22.21 -9.46 -20.35
C PHE A 61 -21.53 -9.80 -19.03
N GLN A 62 -20.25 -10.14 -19.13
CA GLN A 62 -19.34 -10.32 -18.02
C GLN A 62 -18.27 -9.24 -18.10
N VAL A 63 -17.87 -8.74 -16.95
CA VAL A 63 -16.76 -7.80 -16.83
C VAL A 63 -15.61 -8.49 -16.11
N LYS A 64 -14.41 -8.38 -16.64
CA LYS A 64 -13.18 -8.79 -15.97
C LYS A 64 -12.19 -7.64 -16.01
N MET A 65 -11.48 -7.48 -14.91
CA MET A 65 -10.45 -6.47 -14.76
C MET A 65 -9.08 -7.12 -14.85
N VAL A 66 -8.12 -6.42 -15.46
CA VAL A 66 -6.73 -6.87 -15.52
C VAL A 66 -6.00 -6.60 -14.21
N ASP A 67 -6.14 -5.38 -13.65
CA ASP A 67 -5.52 -5.01 -12.38
C ASP A 67 -6.56 -4.60 -11.33
N SER A 68 -6.90 -5.55 -10.45
CA SER A 68 -7.87 -5.36 -9.36
C SER A 68 -7.44 -4.41 -8.26
N ASP A 69 -6.18 -3.96 -8.24
CA ASP A 69 -5.68 -3.08 -7.19
C ASP A 69 -5.90 -1.59 -7.53
N LEU A 70 -6.24 -1.26 -8.78
CA LEU A 70 -6.50 0.13 -9.22
C LEU A 70 -7.96 0.59 -9.04
N ILE A 71 -8.93 -0.28 -9.30
CA ILE A 71 -10.36 0.07 -9.25
C ILE A 71 -11.18 -1.07 -8.66
N ASN A 72 -12.37 -0.75 -8.15
CA ASN A 72 -13.45 -1.70 -7.92
C ASN A 72 -14.46 -1.62 -9.06
N VAL A 73 -15.04 -2.76 -9.43
CA VAL A 73 -15.98 -2.87 -10.55
C VAL A 73 -17.23 -3.57 -10.07
N ASP A 74 -18.35 -2.83 -10.06
CA ASP A 74 -19.67 -3.34 -9.71
C ASP A 74 -20.56 -3.36 -10.96
N GLN A 75 -21.11 -4.52 -11.31
CA GLN A 75 -22.02 -4.66 -12.44
C GLN A 75 -23.47 -4.51 -11.96
N VAL A 76 -24.21 -3.56 -12.55
CA VAL A 76 -25.62 -3.31 -12.23
C VAL A 76 -26.40 -3.30 -13.55
N SER A 77 -27.13 -4.38 -13.83
CA SER A 77 -27.91 -4.54 -15.08
C SER A 77 -27.03 -4.38 -16.34
N ASP A 78 -27.25 -3.31 -17.10
CA ASP A 78 -26.63 -2.86 -18.35
C ASP A 78 -25.51 -1.83 -18.10
N GLN A 79 -25.14 -1.61 -16.84
CA GLN A 79 -24.17 -0.60 -16.45
C GLN A 79 -23.03 -1.22 -15.63
N VAL A 80 -21.87 -0.59 -15.74
CA VAL A 80 -20.71 -0.89 -14.91
C VAL A 80 -20.37 0.34 -14.09
N GLN A 81 -20.38 0.20 -12.78
CA GLN A 81 -19.92 1.22 -11.86
C GLN A 81 -18.44 0.97 -11.53
N LEU A 82 -17.61 1.95 -11.84
CA LEU A 82 -16.17 1.94 -11.57
C LEU A 82 -15.89 2.85 -10.38
N SER A 83 -15.23 2.33 -9.35
CA SER A 83 -14.80 3.11 -8.19
C SER A 83 -13.27 3.10 -8.12
N PRO A 84 -12.59 4.25 -8.11
CA PRO A 84 -11.14 4.28 -7.95
C PRO A 84 -10.73 3.75 -6.57
N LYS A 85 -9.62 3.02 -6.52
CA LYS A 85 -8.90 2.73 -5.26
C LYS A 85 -7.85 3.84 -5.02
N LEU A 86 -6.82 3.55 -4.24
CA LEU A 86 -5.78 4.51 -3.87
C LEU A 86 -4.60 4.55 -4.85
N LEU A 87 -4.46 3.56 -5.72
CA LEU A 87 -3.37 3.51 -6.69
C LEU A 87 -3.73 4.28 -7.98
N GLU A 88 -2.74 5.01 -8.49
CA GLU A 88 -2.73 5.62 -9.80
C GLU A 88 -2.20 4.67 -10.88
N GLY A 89 -2.61 4.88 -12.13
CA GLY A 89 -2.08 4.11 -13.26
C GLY A 89 -3.10 3.83 -14.36
N LYS A 90 -2.78 2.87 -15.22
CA LYS A 90 -3.61 2.45 -16.34
C LYS A 90 -3.93 0.97 -16.24
N THR A 91 -5.19 0.62 -16.47
CA THR A 91 -5.65 -0.76 -16.54
C THR A 91 -6.63 -0.94 -17.68
N GLU A 92 -6.93 -2.19 -17.99
CA GLU A 92 -7.92 -2.56 -19.00
C GLU A 92 -9.10 -3.26 -18.34
N LEU A 93 -10.29 -2.87 -18.79
CA LEU A 93 -11.55 -3.51 -18.45
C LEU A 93 -12.02 -4.33 -19.65
N MET A 94 -12.05 -5.65 -19.49
CA MET A 94 -12.57 -6.56 -20.51
C MET A 94 -14.07 -6.75 -20.30
N ILE A 95 -14.85 -6.33 -21.30
CA ILE A 95 -16.30 -6.52 -21.36
C ILE A 95 -16.59 -7.61 -22.39
N ARG A 96 -17.15 -8.73 -21.94
CA ARG A 96 -17.49 -9.88 -22.78
C ARG A 96 -18.99 -10.06 -22.86
N SER A 97 -19.53 -9.97 -24.06
CA SER A 97 -20.92 -10.34 -24.37
C SER A 97 -20.90 -11.23 -25.61
N PHE A 98 -21.19 -12.51 -25.47
CA PHE A 98 -21.07 -13.48 -26.57
C PHE A 98 -21.78 -12.99 -27.86
N PRO A 99 -21.12 -12.99 -29.03
CA PRO A 99 -19.76 -13.49 -29.33
C PRO A 99 -18.63 -12.43 -29.23
N VAL A 100 -18.90 -11.23 -28.73
CA VAL A 100 -18.01 -10.06 -28.76
C VAL A 100 -17.25 -9.88 -27.45
N ILE A 101 -16.02 -9.40 -27.58
CA ILE A 101 -15.20 -8.90 -26.47
C ILE A 101 -14.77 -7.49 -26.83
N LYS A 102 -14.83 -6.58 -25.85
CA LYS A 102 -14.29 -5.24 -25.96
C LYS A 102 -13.38 -4.96 -24.76
N TYR A 103 -12.29 -4.25 -25.03
CA TYR A 103 -11.40 -3.72 -24.02
C TYR A 103 -11.63 -2.22 -23.91
N LEU A 104 -11.63 -1.74 -22.67
CA LEU A 104 -11.82 -0.35 -22.31
C LEU A 104 -10.64 0.07 -21.43
N THR A 105 -9.93 1.11 -21.83
CA THR A 105 -8.81 1.62 -21.04
C THR A 105 -9.35 2.47 -19.90
N VAL A 106 -8.91 2.18 -18.68
CA VAL A 106 -9.21 2.99 -17.50
C VAL A 106 -7.91 3.58 -16.99
N GLU A 107 -7.85 4.91 -16.95
CA GLU A 107 -6.75 5.68 -16.38
C GLU A 107 -7.20 6.27 -15.06
N VAL A 108 -6.47 5.97 -13.99
CA VAL A 108 -6.69 6.53 -12.66
C VAL A 108 -5.60 7.56 -12.42
N ASN A 109 -5.98 8.84 -12.39
CA ASN A 109 -5.08 9.95 -12.16
C ASN A 109 -4.70 10.02 -10.67
N PRO A 110 -3.45 10.40 -10.35
CA PRO A 110 -2.94 10.47 -8.99
C PRO A 110 -3.59 11.60 -8.18
N TYR A 111 -3.76 11.41 -6.88
CA TYR A 111 -4.13 12.46 -5.93
C TYR A 111 -2.87 13.07 -5.32
N LEU A 112 -2.64 14.37 -5.51
CA LEU A 112 -1.34 15.02 -5.29
C LEU A 112 -1.31 15.95 -4.07
N GLU A 113 -2.35 15.92 -3.23
CA GLU A 113 -2.41 16.81 -2.06
C GLU A 113 -1.54 16.31 -0.90
N ASP A 114 -1.04 17.27 -0.12
CA ASP A 114 -0.29 17.16 1.13
C ASP A 114 -0.92 18.20 2.08
N LEU A 115 -2.02 17.82 2.73
CA LEU A 115 -2.91 18.77 3.40
C LEU A 115 -2.32 19.28 4.72
N ASP A 116 -1.56 18.44 5.42
CA ASP A 116 -0.87 18.80 6.65
C ASP A 116 0.50 19.48 6.40
N LYS A 117 0.96 19.47 5.14
CA LYS A 117 2.18 20.11 4.65
C LYS A 117 3.44 19.55 5.30
N ASP A 118 3.40 18.29 5.70
CA ASP A 118 4.54 17.64 6.30
C ASP A 118 5.55 17.18 5.24
N GLY A 119 5.14 17.12 3.97
CA GLY A 119 5.94 16.64 2.84
C GLY A 119 5.73 15.17 2.48
N PHE A 120 4.91 14.44 3.20
CA PHE A 120 4.51 13.09 2.86
C PHE A 120 3.17 13.17 2.09
N PRO A 121 3.00 12.46 0.97
CA PRO A 121 1.75 12.56 0.22
C PRO A 121 0.61 11.90 0.99
N ASP A 122 -0.48 12.61 1.23
CA ASP A 122 -1.64 12.13 2.01
C ASP A 122 -2.20 10.80 1.49
N VAL A 123 -2.13 10.57 0.18
CA VAL A 123 -2.63 9.35 -0.45
C VAL A 123 -1.81 8.10 -0.09
N ALA A 124 -0.57 8.28 0.36
CA ALA A 124 0.33 7.21 0.80
C ALA A 124 0.21 6.92 2.31
N GLU A 125 -0.70 7.59 3.02
CA GLU A 125 -0.97 7.35 4.44
C GLU A 125 -2.08 6.32 4.65
N LEU A 126 -2.00 5.60 5.77
CA LEU A 126 -3.02 4.62 6.17
C LEU A 126 -4.16 5.35 6.88
N LYS A 127 -5.21 5.69 6.14
CA LYS A 127 -6.36 6.43 6.66
C LYS A 127 -7.30 5.60 7.53
N ILE A 128 -7.27 4.28 7.40
CA ILE A 128 -8.17 3.37 8.12
C ILE A 128 -7.50 2.92 9.42
N GLU A 129 -8.17 3.11 10.55
CA GLU A 129 -7.63 2.78 11.87
C GLU A 129 -7.20 1.31 12.01
N SER A 130 -7.95 0.38 11.41
CA SER A 130 -7.57 -1.04 11.40
C SER A 130 -6.27 -1.30 10.65
N ASP A 131 -6.02 -0.58 9.55
CA ASP A 131 -4.77 -0.70 8.78
C ASP A 131 -3.61 -0.10 9.56
N ARG A 132 -3.82 1.03 10.26
CA ARG A 132 -2.81 1.64 11.14
C ARG A 132 -2.40 0.70 12.27
N GLN A 133 -3.38 0.12 12.97
CA GLN A 133 -3.11 -0.83 14.05
C GLN A 133 -2.40 -2.08 13.52
N LEU A 134 -2.84 -2.62 12.38
CA LEU A 134 -2.22 -3.78 11.77
C LEU A 134 -0.78 -3.49 11.33
N PHE A 135 -0.51 -2.32 10.74
CA PHE A 135 0.85 -1.89 10.41
C PHE A 135 1.73 -1.86 11.66
N ARG A 136 1.28 -1.25 12.76
CA ARG A 136 2.04 -1.20 14.03
C ARG A 136 2.37 -2.60 14.53
N ASP A 137 1.42 -3.51 14.50
CA ASP A 137 1.60 -4.87 14.98
C ASP A 137 2.56 -5.68 14.11
N LEU A 138 2.39 -5.63 12.79
CA LEU A 138 3.29 -6.26 11.82
C LEU A 138 4.70 -5.68 11.92
N PHE A 139 4.83 -4.36 11.92
CA PHE A 139 6.11 -3.66 12.02
C PHE A 139 6.92 -4.13 13.23
N VAL A 140 6.30 -4.15 14.41
CA VAL A 140 6.98 -4.55 15.63
C VAL A 140 7.23 -6.06 15.67
N ASN A 141 6.27 -6.89 15.25
CA ASN A 141 6.44 -8.35 15.28
C ASN A 141 7.51 -8.81 14.29
N ILE A 142 7.60 -8.20 13.10
CA ILE A 142 8.65 -8.48 12.12
C ILE A 142 10.01 -8.06 12.66
N ALA A 143 10.12 -6.89 13.28
CA ALA A 143 11.37 -6.47 13.91
C ALA A 143 11.78 -7.42 15.04
N ARG A 144 10.83 -7.84 15.87
CA ARG A 144 11.05 -8.77 16.98
C ARG A 144 11.46 -10.17 16.52
N SER A 145 10.86 -10.68 15.44
CA SER A 145 11.15 -12.03 14.95
C SER A 145 12.60 -12.18 14.50
N GLN A 146 13.25 -11.08 14.13
CA GLN A 146 14.66 -11.06 13.75
C GLN A 146 15.59 -11.41 14.93
N ILE A 147 15.14 -11.31 16.19
CA ILE A 147 15.89 -11.73 17.39
C ILE A 147 16.09 -13.25 17.40
N ALA A 148 15.04 -14.00 17.05
CA ALA A 148 15.06 -15.46 17.07
C ALA A 148 15.80 -16.02 15.86
N GLN A 149 15.47 -15.51 14.67
CA GLN A 149 16.11 -15.88 13.43
C GLN A 149 16.07 -14.70 12.46
N GLU A 150 17.25 -14.16 12.15
CA GLU A 150 17.36 -13.10 11.16
C GLU A 150 17.00 -13.62 9.77
N SER A 151 16.14 -12.88 9.07
CA SER A 151 15.79 -13.18 7.69
C SER A 151 16.96 -12.87 6.77
N GLU A 152 17.18 -13.75 5.80
CA GLU A 152 18.16 -13.51 4.74
C GLU A 152 17.81 -12.29 3.87
N LEU A 153 16.54 -11.87 3.87
CA LEU A 153 16.06 -10.68 3.16
C LEU A 153 16.59 -9.38 3.80
N TRP A 154 16.91 -9.40 5.08
CA TRP A 154 17.43 -8.24 5.79
C TRP A 154 18.93 -8.09 5.54
N LYS A 155 19.30 -7.23 4.59
CA LYS A 155 20.71 -6.99 4.19
C LYS A 155 21.40 -5.86 4.96
N GLU A 156 20.63 -4.88 5.43
CA GLU A 156 21.15 -3.65 6.05
C GLU A 156 21.23 -3.82 7.58
N LYS A 157 22.33 -4.40 8.08
CA LYS A 157 22.53 -4.74 9.50
C LYS A 157 22.91 -3.53 10.37
N ASP A 158 22.00 -2.56 10.44
CA ASP A 158 22.13 -1.36 11.27
C ASP A 158 20.80 -0.99 11.96
N CYS A 159 20.82 -0.04 12.91
CA CYS A 159 19.62 0.38 13.66
C CYS A 159 18.47 0.83 12.75
N SER A 160 18.75 1.69 11.78
CA SER A 160 17.78 2.17 10.81
C SER A 160 17.46 1.13 9.74
N GLY A 161 18.36 0.19 9.46
CA GLY A 161 18.13 -0.94 8.56
C GLY A 161 17.11 -1.92 9.10
N LEU A 162 17.10 -2.20 10.41
CA LEU A 162 16.02 -2.95 11.06
C LEU A 162 14.67 -2.25 10.87
N VAL A 163 14.63 -0.93 11.10
CA VAL A 163 13.43 -0.11 10.92
C VAL A 163 12.93 -0.15 9.47
N ARG A 164 13.81 0.08 8.49
CA ARG A 164 13.45 0.04 7.07
C ARG A 164 12.98 -1.34 6.63
N PHE A 165 13.65 -2.40 7.09
CA PHE A 165 13.27 -3.77 6.81
C PHE A 165 11.86 -4.06 7.33
N ALA A 166 11.63 -3.84 8.62
CA ALA A 166 10.34 -4.09 9.25
C ALA A 166 9.21 -3.24 8.63
N TYR A 167 9.48 -1.98 8.28
CA TYR A 167 8.51 -1.12 7.60
C TYR A 167 8.09 -1.70 6.24
N ARG A 168 9.07 -2.07 5.39
CA ARG A 168 8.79 -2.61 4.05
C ARG A 168 8.04 -3.92 4.12
N GLU A 169 8.48 -4.84 5.00
CA GLU A 169 7.83 -6.13 5.15
C GLU A 169 6.41 -5.99 5.73
N ALA A 170 6.18 -5.11 6.71
CA ALA A 170 4.84 -4.85 7.27
C ALA A 170 3.84 -4.35 6.22
N MET A 171 4.33 -3.65 5.18
CA MET A 171 3.49 -3.16 4.08
C MET A 171 3.23 -4.20 2.99
N LYS A 172 3.86 -5.39 3.00
CA LYS A 172 3.64 -6.40 1.96
C LYS A 172 2.33 -7.16 2.18
N LYS A 173 1.93 -7.92 1.16
CA LYS A 173 0.96 -9.01 1.32
C LYS A 173 1.66 -10.20 1.97
N HIS A 174 1.11 -10.70 3.06
CA HIS A 174 1.61 -11.84 3.83
C HIS A 174 0.94 -13.13 3.32
N ASP A 175 1.07 -13.38 2.03
CA ASP A 175 0.54 -14.58 1.39
C ASP A 175 1.48 -15.78 1.58
N LYS A 176 1.09 -16.94 1.02
CA LYS A 176 1.90 -18.15 1.10
C LYS A 176 3.32 -17.96 0.53
N ALA A 177 3.48 -17.15 -0.52
CA ALA A 177 4.77 -16.93 -1.14
C ALA A 177 5.68 -16.08 -0.22
N TRP A 178 5.11 -15.10 0.47
CA TRP A 178 5.83 -14.32 1.47
C TRP A 178 6.34 -15.21 2.61
N PHE A 179 5.48 -16.05 3.20
CA PHE A 179 5.87 -16.98 4.27
C PHE A 179 6.89 -18.06 3.85
N GLN A 180 6.98 -18.38 2.55
CA GLN A 180 8.04 -19.27 2.05
C GLN A 180 9.41 -18.61 2.01
N GLY A 181 9.46 -17.28 1.88
CA GLY A 181 10.69 -16.50 1.81
C GLY A 181 11.13 -15.90 3.16
N PHE A 182 10.21 -15.77 4.11
CA PHE A 182 10.47 -15.18 5.43
C PHE A 182 10.74 -16.25 6.49
N GLN A 183 11.83 -16.08 7.24
CA GLN A 183 12.29 -17.06 8.26
C GLN A 183 11.80 -16.75 9.68
N GLY A 184 11.13 -15.62 9.92
CA GLY A 184 10.61 -15.27 11.24
C GLY A 184 9.23 -15.87 11.52
N GLU A 185 8.91 -16.04 12.80
CA GLU A 185 7.57 -16.44 13.23
C GLU A 185 6.67 -15.20 13.38
N LEU A 186 5.50 -15.21 12.71
CA LEU A 186 4.45 -14.22 12.89
C LEU A 186 3.14 -14.93 13.27
N GLU A 187 2.48 -14.43 14.31
CA GLU A 187 1.14 -14.86 14.71
C GLU A 187 0.08 -13.96 14.07
N GLY A 188 -0.86 -14.55 13.32
CA GLY A 188 -1.99 -13.85 12.71
C GLY A 188 -1.83 -13.60 11.20
N LEU A 189 -2.92 -13.80 10.45
CA LEU A 189 -2.97 -13.68 8.99
C LEU A 189 -3.91 -12.54 8.61
N PHE A 190 -3.42 -11.31 8.56
CA PHE A 190 -4.17 -10.18 8.01
C PHE A 190 -3.22 -9.25 7.28
N ASP A 191 -3.69 -8.72 6.15
CA ASP A 191 -2.98 -7.74 5.35
C ASP A 191 -3.63 -6.37 5.49
N ILE A 192 -2.81 -5.32 5.35
CA ILE A 192 -3.26 -3.95 5.16
C ILE A 192 -4.15 -3.92 3.91
N GLN A 193 -5.36 -3.37 4.04
CA GLN A 193 -6.38 -3.41 2.99
C GLN A 193 -6.25 -2.28 1.98
N SER A 194 -5.70 -1.13 2.40
CA SER A 194 -5.62 0.08 1.59
C SER A 194 -4.72 -0.11 0.35
N PHE A 195 -3.48 -0.54 0.55
CA PHE A 195 -2.49 -0.84 -0.49
C PHE A 195 -1.32 -1.62 0.13
N ASN A 196 -0.48 -2.24 -0.71
CA ASN A 196 0.66 -3.03 -0.24
C ASN A 196 1.93 -2.74 -1.06
N TYR A 197 3.08 -2.73 -0.39
CA TYR A 197 4.40 -2.67 -1.02
C TYR A 197 4.60 -3.85 -1.99
N PRO A 198 5.17 -3.65 -3.19
CA PRO A 198 5.88 -2.45 -3.67
C PRO A 198 5.01 -1.40 -4.38
N ARG A 199 3.68 -1.51 -4.33
CA ARG A 199 2.77 -0.51 -4.92
C ARG A 199 2.16 0.34 -3.81
N VAL A 200 2.94 1.32 -3.37
CA VAL A 200 2.47 2.39 -2.49
C VAL A 200 2.08 3.59 -3.36
N PRO A 201 0.90 4.22 -3.18
CA PRO A 201 0.46 5.36 -3.98
C PRO A 201 1.56 6.44 -4.10
N LEU A 202 1.86 6.86 -5.33
CA LEU A 202 2.94 7.78 -5.72
C LEU A 202 4.38 7.32 -5.42
N LEU A 203 4.61 6.65 -4.30
CA LEU A 203 5.95 6.34 -3.79
C LEU A 203 6.53 5.05 -4.37
N GLY A 204 5.68 4.09 -4.75
CA GLY A 204 6.11 2.77 -5.22
C GLY A 204 7.10 2.12 -4.24
N THR A 205 8.36 1.96 -4.66
CA THR A 205 9.43 1.41 -3.82
C THR A 205 10.18 2.45 -2.98
N ASN A 206 10.09 3.73 -3.34
CA ASN A 206 10.81 4.83 -2.71
C ASN A 206 10.04 5.36 -1.50
N LEU A 207 10.01 4.58 -0.43
CA LEU A 207 9.14 4.85 0.73
C LEU A 207 9.59 6.02 1.60
N PHE A 208 10.89 6.37 1.58
CA PHE A 208 11.45 7.27 2.57
C PHE A 208 11.87 8.60 1.97
N ARG A 209 11.38 9.69 2.55
CA ARG A 209 11.77 11.05 2.18
C ARG A 209 13.20 11.35 2.66
N ILE A 210 14.01 11.92 1.78
CA ILE A 210 15.43 12.26 2.03
C ILE A 210 15.78 13.73 1.74
N LYS A 211 14.79 14.53 1.31
CA LYS A 211 14.91 15.97 1.09
C LYS A 211 13.92 16.74 1.97
N PRO A 212 14.29 17.93 2.49
CA PRO A 212 13.34 18.79 3.19
C PRO A 212 12.35 19.44 2.22
N GLY A 213 11.35 20.15 2.75
CA GLY A 213 10.40 20.95 1.98
C GLY A 213 9.01 20.32 1.86
N PRO A 214 8.08 20.98 1.13
CA PRO A 214 6.74 20.46 0.89
C PRO A 214 6.78 19.26 -0.06
N PHE A 215 5.67 18.52 -0.18
CA PHE A 215 5.50 17.53 -1.24
C PHE A 215 5.47 18.20 -2.62
N CYS A 216 6.18 17.62 -3.60
CA CYS A 216 6.20 18.07 -4.99
C CYS A 216 6.30 16.85 -5.91
N TYR A 217 5.27 16.65 -6.73
CA TYR A 217 5.17 15.47 -7.59
C TYR A 217 6.26 15.43 -8.67
N GLU A 218 6.66 16.59 -9.18
CA GLU A 218 7.68 16.71 -10.23
C GLU A 218 9.09 16.31 -9.76
N THR A 219 9.36 16.38 -8.46
CA THR A 219 10.65 16.03 -7.86
C THR A 219 10.62 14.74 -7.04
N ILE A 220 9.50 14.01 -7.05
CA ILE A 220 9.26 12.84 -6.20
C ILE A 220 10.37 11.78 -6.27
N ASP A 221 10.90 11.52 -7.46
CA ASP A 221 11.98 10.55 -7.71
C ASP A 221 13.32 10.94 -7.05
N ASN A 222 13.51 12.22 -6.74
CA ASN A 222 14.71 12.74 -6.07
C ASN A 222 14.48 13.03 -4.57
N ASP A 223 13.23 13.28 -4.20
CA ASP A 223 12.85 13.60 -2.82
C ASP A 223 12.68 12.35 -1.96
N PHE A 224 12.34 11.22 -2.59
CA PHE A 224 12.15 9.94 -1.93
C PHE A 224 13.17 8.89 -2.41
N SER A 225 13.44 7.91 -1.55
CA SER A 225 14.39 6.84 -1.81
C SER A 225 13.94 5.53 -1.17
N VAL A 226 14.44 4.42 -1.71
CA VAL A 226 14.37 3.12 -1.02
C VAL A 226 15.10 3.17 0.32
N PHE A 227 16.10 4.04 0.51
CA PHE A 227 16.97 4.07 1.68
C PHE A 227 16.88 5.40 2.45
N ALA A 228 16.89 5.33 3.78
CA ALA A 228 16.99 6.49 4.67
C ALA A 228 17.69 6.12 5.98
N SER A 229 18.81 6.77 6.29
CA SER A 229 19.51 6.63 7.57
C SER A 229 18.62 7.08 8.74
N ALA A 230 19.02 6.78 9.99
CA ALA A 230 18.34 7.29 11.18
C ALA A 230 18.15 8.83 11.15
N GLN A 231 19.11 9.57 10.59
CA GLN A 231 19.00 11.02 10.43
C GLN A 231 17.87 11.41 9.46
N TYR A 232 17.79 10.77 8.29
CA TYR A 232 16.73 11.07 7.31
C TYR A 232 15.36 10.64 7.84
N LEU A 233 15.28 9.48 8.52
CA LEU A 233 14.05 9.05 9.18
C LEU A 233 13.56 10.13 10.16
N LEU A 234 14.41 10.52 11.10
CA LEU A 234 14.12 11.56 12.10
C LEU A 234 13.72 12.91 11.48
N SER A 235 14.40 13.30 10.40
CA SER A 235 14.24 14.65 9.83
C SER A 235 13.00 14.79 8.95
N HIS A 236 12.54 13.70 8.32
CA HIS A 236 11.59 13.81 7.20
C HIS A 236 10.45 12.78 7.21
N ASN A 237 10.55 11.68 7.96
CA ASN A 237 9.63 10.54 7.84
C ASN A 237 8.77 10.33 9.09
N VAL A 238 8.99 11.12 10.13
CA VAL A 238 8.32 10.96 11.42
C VAL A 238 7.87 12.30 11.99
N VAL A 239 6.83 12.26 12.81
CA VAL A 239 6.34 13.38 13.63
C VAL A 239 6.77 13.20 15.08
N PHE A 240 7.04 14.31 15.78
CA PHE A 240 7.46 14.28 17.19
C PHE A 240 6.25 14.17 18.11
N LEU A 241 6.25 13.18 19.00
CA LEU A 241 5.17 12.97 19.98
C LEU A 241 5.46 13.62 21.33
N GLY A 242 6.74 13.66 21.72
CA GLY A 242 7.15 14.12 23.05
C GLY A 242 8.32 13.30 23.61
N ARG A 243 8.68 13.58 24.86
CA ARG A 243 9.74 12.84 25.59
C ARG A 243 9.19 11.95 26.70
N ASP A 244 7.89 12.02 26.97
CA ASP A 244 7.24 11.16 27.97
C ASP A 244 6.86 9.82 27.33
N ILE A 245 7.10 8.71 28.02
CA ILE A 245 6.67 7.39 27.57
C ILE A 245 5.14 7.29 27.44
N GLN A 246 4.38 8.09 28.21
CA GLN A 246 2.92 8.06 28.18
C GLN A 246 2.33 8.50 26.83
N VAL A 247 3.10 9.21 25.99
CA VAL A 247 2.65 9.59 24.64
C VAL A 247 2.92 8.50 23.59
N ALA A 248 3.69 7.48 23.94
CA ALA A 248 4.17 6.49 22.99
C ALA A 248 3.21 5.30 22.87
N GLU A 249 2.96 4.91 21.63
CA GLU A 249 2.23 3.70 21.26
C GLU A 249 3.17 2.68 20.63
N ARG A 250 2.75 1.42 20.65
CA ARG A 250 3.46 0.34 19.96
C ARG A 250 3.72 0.72 18.50
N GLY A 251 4.96 0.49 18.06
CA GLY A 251 5.42 0.82 16.71
C GLY A 251 5.95 2.25 16.55
N ASP A 252 5.79 3.12 17.55
CA ASP A 252 6.48 4.41 17.56
C ASP A 252 8.00 4.20 17.73
N LEU A 253 8.77 5.18 17.29
CA LEU A 253 10.23 5.16 17.29
C LEU A 253 10.80 6.01 18.42
N ILE A 254 11.99 5.62 18.87
CA ILE A 254 12.75 6.32 19.90
C ILE A 254 14.09 6.72 19.31
N PHE A 255 14.43 8.01 19.36
CA PHE A 255 15.67 8.52 18.79
C PHE A 255 16.66 9.00 19.85
N PHE A 256 17.94 8.72 19.60
CA PHE A 256 19.06 9.25 20.35
C PHE A 256 20.05 9.96 19.42
N TYR A 257 20.68 11.01 19.91
CA TYR A 257 21.83 11.66 19.30
C TYR A 257 23.12 11.23 20.01
N GLN A 258 24.11 10.81 19.25
CA GLN A 258 25.38 10.28 19.72
C GLN A 258 26.55 10.91 18.93
N PRO A 259 27.01 12.11 19.32
CA PRO A 259 28.04 12.84 18.56
C PRO A 259 29.39 12.11 18.48
N GLY A 260 29.62 11.10 19.33
CA GLY A 260 30.82 10.27 19.31
C GLY A 260 30.89 9.29 18.12
N PHE A 261 29.76 8.98 17.47
CA PHE A 261 29.73 8.13 16.28
C PHE A 261 29.66 9.01 15.02
N PHE A 262 30.82 9.47 14.56
CA PHE A 262 30.93 10.51 13.52
C PHE A 262 30.15 10.21 12.23
N ASN A 263 30.13 8.95 11.79
CA ASN A 263 29.43 8.56 10.54
C ASN A 263 27.92 8.39 10.72
N PHE A 264 27.46 8.03 11.92
CA PHE A 264 26.05 7.74 12.22
C PHE A 264 25.69 8.28 13.60
N PRO A 265 25.58 9.60 13.75
CA PRO A 265 25.38 10.23 15.06
C PRO A 265 23.94 10.11 15.55
N TYR A 266 23.04 9.42 14.83
CA TYR A 266 21.67 9.20 15.24
C TYR A 266 21.42 7.70 15.37
N HIS A 267 20.76 7.32 16.46
CA HIS A 267 20.35 5.95 16.70
C HIS A 267 18.85 5.89 16.87
N VAL A 268 18.24 4.83 16.35
CA VAL A 268 16.79 4.62 16.37
C VAL A 268 16.47 3.27 16.99
N MET A 269 15.47 3.26 17.87
CA MET A 269 14.90 2.06 18.48
C MET A 269 13.40 2.01 18.18
N ILE A 270 12.81 0.82 18.21
CA ILE A 270 11.38 0.58 18.01
C ILE A 270 10.74 0.37 19.39
N TYR A 271 9.71 1.14 19.72
CA TYR A 271 8.92 0.91 20.93
C TYR A 271 7.96 -0.25 20.72
N GLU A 272 8.20 -1.35 21.43
CA GLU A 272 7.38 -2.56 21.32
C GLU A 272 6.03 -2.40 22.05
N GLY A 273 5.94 -1.45 22.97
CA GLY A 273 4.84 -1.30 23.90
C GLY A 273 5.14 -1.95 25.25
N LYS A 274 4.29 -1.67 26.25
CA LYS A 274 4.43 -2.19 27.62
C LYS A 274 5.82 -1.93 28.23
N GLY A 275 6.45 -0.81 27.88
CA GLY A 275 7.76 -0.43 28.39
C GLY A 275 8.96 -1.15 27.76
N LYS A 276 8.77 -1.94 26.70
CA LYS A 276 9.86 -2.62 25.99
C LYS A 276 10.27 -1.91 24.71
N VAL A 277 11.53 -2.08 24.33
CA VAL A 277 12.11 -1.57 23.09
C VAL A 277 12.91 -2.65 22.39
N ILE A 278 12.90 -2.60 21.06
CA ILE A 278 13.67 -3.47 20.18
C ILE A 278 14.59 -2.58 19.35
N TYR A 279 15.87 -2.91 19.27
CA TYR A 279 16.81 -2.17 18.45
C TYR A 279 17.98 -3.04 18.04
N HIS A 280 18.63 -2.66 16.94
CA HIS A 280 19.92 -3.23 16.56
C HIS A 280 21.03 -2.35 17.13
N THR A 281 21.99 -2.96 17.84
CA THR A 281 23.05 -2.25 18.58
C THR A 281 23.99 -1.42 17.69
N GLY A 282 23.98 -1.70 16.39
CA GLY A 282 25.00 -1.22 15.47
C GLY A 282 26.28 -2.05 15.61
N ALA A 283 27.20 -1.91 14.65
CA ALA A 283 28.53 -2.51 14.78
C ALA A 283 29.27 -1.83 15.95
N ILE A 284 29.78 -2.63 16.88
CA ILE A 284 30.58 -2.15 18.01
C ILE A 284 32.00 -2.67 17.78
N GLU A 285 32.91 -1.75 17.43
CA GLU A 285 34.30 -2.08 17.09
C GLU A 285 34.39 -3.15 16.00
N ASP A 286 34.93 -4.33 16.32
CA ASP A 286 35.12 -5.48 15.42
C ASP A 286 33.99 -6.52 15.51
N GLN A 287 32.93 -6.25 16.28
CA GLN A 287 31.78 -7.14 16.40
C GLN A 287 30.61 -6.63 15.56
N GLU A 288 30.01 -7.56 14.81
CA GLU A 288 28.72 -7.32 14.18
C GLU A 288 27.69 -6.96 15.25
N GLY A 289 26.83 -5.99 14.93
CA GLY A 289 25.72 -5.67 15.80
C GLY A 289 24.72 -6.81 15.86
N TYR A 290 23.90 -6.81 16.89
CA TYR A 290 22.81 -7.75 17.06
C TYR A 290 21.55 -7.01 17.48
N ILE A 291 20.42 -7.71 17.44
CA ILE A 291 19.14 -7.16 17.89
C ILE A 291 18.94 -7.48 19.36
N GLN A 292 18.54 -6.47 20.11
CA GLN A 292 18.26 -6.57 21.53
C GLN A 292 16.82 -6.13 21.82
N GLU A 293 16.12 -6.91 22.65
CA GLU A 293 14.89 -6.51 23.34
C GLU A 293 15.22 -6.18 24.79
N ILE A 294 14.81 -5.01 25.28
CA ILE A 294 15.06 -4.59 26.67
C ILE A 294 13.90 -3.72 27.20
N PHE A 295 13.70 -3.72 28.51
CA PHE A 295 12.80 -2.75 29.14
C PHE A 295 13.45 -1.36 29.21
N LEU A 296 12.67 -0.31 28.98
CA LEU A 296 13.11 1.09 29.13
C LEU A 296 13.65 1.38 30.52
N ASP A 297 13.08 0.77 31.57
CA ASP A 297 13.57 0.93 32.94
C ASP A 297 14.94 0.28 33.19
N ASP A 298 15.31 -0.73 32.41
CA ASP A 298 16.66 -1.29 32.43
C ASP A 298 17.60 -0.47 31.54
N LEU A 299 17.12 0.08 30.42
CA LEU A 299 17.88 1.00 29.59
C LEU A 299 18.28 2.29 30.36
N LYS A 300 17.43 2.76 31.30
CA LYS A 300 17.77 3.86 32.23
C LYS A 300 18.93 3.53 33.18
N LYS A 301 19.32 2.26 33.30
CA LYS A 301 20.46 1.81 34.12
C LYS A 301 21.71 1.57 33.29
N HIS A 302 21.68 1.86 31.98
CA HIS A 302 22.83 1.72 31.10
C HIS A 302 24.04 2.50 31.66
N PRO A 303 25.26 1.95 31.64
CA PRO A 303 26.43 2.61 32.25
C PRO A 303 26.74 3.96 31.60
N ASP A 304 26.52 4.08 30.30
CA ASP A 304 26.58 5.34 29.58
C ASP A 304 25.24 6.07 29.63
N ARG A 305 25.22 7.20 30.35
CA ARG A 305 24.04 8.04 30.62
C ARG A 305 23.44 8.66 29.36
N ARG A 306 24.18 8.71 28.24
CA ARG A 306 23.68 9.21 26.96
C ARG A 306 22.53 8.37 26.42
N TRP A 307 22.46 7.10 26.82
CA TRP A 307 21.40 6.17 26.41
C TRP A 307 20.17 6.17 27.32
N TRP A 308 20.12 7.02 28.35
CA TRP A 308 18.99 7.03 29.25
C TRP A 308 17.76 7.70 28.60
N PRO A 309 16.63 6.99 28.43
CA PRO A 309 15.41 7.56 27.88
C PRO A 309 14.67 8.38 28.95
N VAL A 310 15.26 9.50 29.34
CA VAL A 310 14.73 10.41 30.37
C VAL A 310 14.66 11.84 29.83
N ILE A 311 13.63 12.59 30.23
CA ILE A 311 13.29 13.91 29.66
C ILE A 311 14.49 14.88 29.69
N ASP A 312 15.26 14.87 30.78
CA ASP A 312 16.40 15.76 31.00
C ASP A 312 17.67 15.35 30.25
N ASN A 313 17.71 14.16 29.63
CA ASN A 313 18.86 13.73 28.84
C ASN A 313 18.85 14.45 27.47
N PRO A 314 19.82 15.32 27.16
CA PRO A 314 19.84 16.04 25.89
C PRO A 314 20.12 15.12 24.68
N PHE A 315 20.70 13.94 24.92
CA PHE A 315 20.95 12.94 23.89
C PHE A 315 19.72 12.10 23.56
N PHE A 316 18.70 12.12 24.43
CA PHE A 316 17.41 11.50 24.16
C PHE A 316 16.52 12.50 23.42
N LEU A 317 16.24 12.21 22.14
CA LEU A 317 15.50 13.13 21.28
C LEU A 317 13.99 13.01 21.52
N GLY A 318 13.52 11.82 21.89
CA GLY A 318 12.13 11.56 22.26
C GLY A 318 11.49 10.41 21.49
N PHE A 319 10.17 10.37 21.55
CA PHE A 319 9.29 9.45 20.84
C PHE A 319 8.73 10.11 19.58
N TYR A 320 8.65 9.33 18.52
CA TYR A 320 8.26 9.78 17.19
C TYR A 320 7.35 8.77 16.51
N ARG A 321 6.44 9.22 15.67
CA ARG A 321 5.51 8.37 14.92
C ARG A 321 5.75 8.50 13.43
N PHE A 322 5.63 7.41 12.69
CA PHE A 322 5.72 7.49 11.23
C PHE A 322 4.55 8.27 10.64
N LYS A 323 4.84 9.10 9.64
CA LYS A 323 3.85 9.90 8.93
C LYS A 323 2.80 9.06 8.18
N ILE A 324 3.14 7.85 7.77
CA ILE A 324 2.17 6.89 7.21
C ILE A 324 1.00 6.57 8.16
N LEU A 325 1.13 6.87 9.46
CA LEU A 325 0.12 6.63 10.49
C LEU A 325 -0.68 7.87 10.89
N GLU A 326 -0.39 9.04 10.31
CA GLU A 326 -1.10 10.28 10.62
C GLU A 326 -2.47 10.39 9.92
#